data_AF-A0A960UBL9-F1
#
_entry.id   AF-A0A960UBL9-F1
#
_cell.length_a   1.000
_cell.length_b   1.000
_cell.length_c   1.000
_cell.angle_alpha   90.00
_cell.angle_beta   90.00
_cell.angle_gamma   90.00
#
_symmetry.space_group_name_H-M   'P 1'
#
loop_
_entity.id
_entity.type
_entity.pdbx_description
1 polymer ?
#
loop_
_entity_poly.entity_id
_entity_poly.type
_entity_poly.pdbx_seq_one_letter_code
_entity_poly.pdbx_strand_id
1 'polypeptide(L)'
;MDIPREKLVQNCPIQKKCEWTFKYYSTFNSYKLPVFRCNTCGLETIHTDESIEYEKLYGGEYYKGGSEYTYRDERETEKFDAYVWDARIQNIQKFIKTGNFLDVGCSFGGFLSRAKLKGFQVYGVEVSEYSAEYAKKRGIEVFQGNFLNSNFEKESFDVITLVEVIEHLE
;
A
#
# COMPACT_ATOMS: atom_id res chain seq x y z
N MET A 1 19.64 8.05 5.13
CA MET A 1 18.40 8.76 4.76
C MET A 1 18.39 10.23 5.19
N ASP A 2 19.52 10.84 5.55
CA ASP A 2 19.58 12.30 5.63
C ASP A 2 19.77 12.86 4.22
N ILE A 3 18.77 13.57 3.72
CA ILE A 3 18.80 14.16 2.39
C ILE A 3 18.81 15.68 2.57
N PRO A 4 19.97 16.34 2.43
CA PRO A 4 20.12 17.78 2.67
C PRO A 4 19.64 18.59 1.46
N ARG A 5 18.64 18.12 0.72
CA ARG A 5 18.12 18.85 -0.44
C ARG A 5 16.89 19.62 0.00
N GLU A 6 16.98 20.94 -0.04
CA GLU A 6 15.85 21.87 0.07
C GLU A 6 15.18 22.13 -1.29
N LYS A 7 15.53 21.33 -2.32
CA LYS A 7 14.94 21.39 -3.66
C LYS A 7 14.60 20.01 -4.18
N LEU A 8 13.35 19.84 -4.59
CA LEU A 8 12.83 18.65 -5.28
C LEU A 8 12.75 18.94 -6.78
N VAL A 9 13.39 18.11 -7.59
CA VAL A 9 13.55 18.31 -9.06
C VAL A 9 12.64 17.37 -9.86
N GLN A 10 11.84 16.54 -9.19
CA GLN A 10 10.95 15.58 -9.83
C GLN A 10 9.62 16.22 -10.26
N ASN A 11 8.94 15.59 -11.22
CA ASN A 11 7.61 15.99 -11.63
C ASN A 11 6.58 15.55 -10.58
N CYS A 12 5.52 16.34 -10.40
CA CYS A 12 4.37 15.94 -9.60
C CYS A 12 3.63 14.80 -10.30
N PRO A 13 3.35 13.67 -9.60
CA PRO A 13 2.66 12.53 -10.20
C PRO A 13 1.23 12.87 -10.65
N ILE A 14 0.62 13.93 -10.08
CA ILE A 14 -0.75 14.35 -10.39
C ILE A 14 -0.81 15.24 -11.65
N GLN A 15 0.01 16.28 -11.74
CA GLN A 15 -0.14 17.31 -12.80
C GLN A 15 1.06 17.48 -13.73
N LYS A 16 2.18 16.81 -13.46
CA LYS A 16 3.45 16.82 -14.23
C LYS A 16 4.15 18.17 -14.44
N LYS A 17 3.45 19.31 -14.31
CA LYS A 17 4.01 20.66 -14.28
C LYS A 17 3.85 21.25 -12.88
N CYS A 18 4.93 21.27 -12.13
CA CYS A 18 4.90 21.79 -10.76
C CYS A 18 6.21 22.48 -10.38
N GLU A 19 6.06 23.47 -9.51
CA GLU A 19 7.15 23.95 -8.66
C GLU A 19 6.92 23.42 -7.25
N TRP A 20 7.98 22.87 -6.66
CA TRP A 20 7.97 22.37 -5.30
C TRP A 20 8.47 23.42 -4.33
N THR A 21 7.82 23.55 -3.20
CA THR A 21 8.28 24.39 -2.09
C THR A 21 8.59 23.52 -0.90
N PHE A 22 9.81 23.67 -0.36
CA PHE A 22 10.20 23.06 0.91
C PHE A 22 9.30 23.60 2.04
N LYS A 23 8.81 22.71 2.89
CA LYS A 23 7.90 23.06 3.99
C LYS A 23 8.62 23.02 5.34
N TYR A 24 9.13 21.84 5.70
CA TYR A 24 9.82 21.57 6.96
C TYR A 24 10.49 20.20 6.90
N TYR A 25 11.27 19.87 7.92
CA TYR A 25 11.79 18.53 8.15
C TYR A 25 10.86 17.74 9.07
N SER A 26 10.45 16.54 8.65
CA SER A 26 9.90 15.54 9.55
C SER A 26 11.05 14.78 10.20
N THR A 27 11.02 14.62 11.52
CA THR A 27 12.06 13.93 12.27
C THR A 27 11.53 12.63 12.84
N PHE A 28 12.18 11.52 12.54
CA PHE A 28 11.86 10.21 13.11
C PHE A 28 13.18 9.53 13.52
N ASN A 29 13.32 9.18 14.80
CA ASN A 29 14.60 8.73 15.37
C ASN A 29 15.75 9.71 15.04
N SER A 30 16.80 9.23 14.35
CA SER A 30 17.94 10.02 13.89
C SER A 30 17.74 10.64 12.51
N TYR A 31 16.64 10.35 11.81
CA TYR A 31 16.42 10.76 10.42
C TYR A 31 15.74 12.12 10.30
N LYS A 32 16.20 12.93 9.35
CA LYS A 32 15.53 14.18 8.94
C LYS A 32 15.07 14.07 7.49
N LEU A 33 13.76 13.98 7.31
CA LEU A 33 13.12 13.82 6.00
C LEU A 33 12.52 15.16 5.54
N PRO A 34 12.98 15.73 4.41
CA PRO A 34 12.41 16.98 3.90
C PRO A 34 11.00 16.74 3.35
N VAL A 35 10.05 17.56 3.79
CA VAL A 35 8.68 17.58 3.26
C VAL A 35 8.55 18.71 2.25
N PHE A 36 8.03 18.39 1.08
CA PHE A 36 7.77 19.35 0.00
C PHE A 36 6.28 19.43 -0.30
N ARG A 37 5.83 20.60 -0.74
CA ARG A 37 4.47 20.82 -1.25
C ARG A 37 4.50 21.26 -2.71
N CYS A 38 3.64 20.66 -3.53
CA CYS A 38 3.39 21.09 -4.89
C CYS A 38 2.54 22.37 -4.88
N ASN A 39 3.01 23.44 -5.53
CA ASN A 39 2.29 24.72 -5.56
C ASN A 39 1.05 24.71 -6.46
N THR A 40 0.92 23.72 -7.35
CA THR A 40 -0.21 23.65 -8.29
C THR A 40 -1.38 22.83 -7.72
N CYS A 41 -1.11 21.59 -7.26
CA CYS A 41 -2.16 20.68 -6.79
C CYS A 41 -2.21 20.53 -5.25
N GLY A 42 -1.23 21.06 -4.53
CA GLY A 42 -1.18 20.99 -3.07
C GLY A 42 -0.72 19.65 -2.48
N LEU A 43 -0.34 18.66 -3.31
CA LEU A 43 0.24 17.40 -2.83
C LEU A 43 1.46 17.67 -1.94
N GLU A 44 1.51 17.05 -0.77
CA GLU A 44 2.67 17.06 0.11
C GLU A 44 3.35 15.69 0.04
N THR A 45 4.67 15.67 -0.09
CA THR A 45 5.45 14.44 -0.27
C THR A 45 6.72 14.47 0.56
N ILE A 46 7.14 13.28 1.00
CA ILE A 46 8.50 13.02 1.46
C ILE A 46 9.26 12.43 0.29
N HIS A 47 10.44 12.97 0.01
CA HIS A 47 11.31 12.38 -1.00
C HIS A 47 12.49 11.73 -0.31
N THR A 48 12.58 10.40 -0.46
CA THR A 48 13.73 9.62 -0.01
C THR A 48 14.69 9.38 -1.18
N ASP A 49 15.92 8.97 -0.86
CA ASP A 49 17.03 8.89 -1.82
C ASP A 49 16.68 7.90 -2.94
N GLU A 50 16.84 8.30 -4.20
CA GLU A 50 16.55 7.46 -5.39
C GLU A 50 17.38 6.16 -5.42
N SER A 51 18.44 6.06 -4.60
CA SER A 51 19.21 4.82 -4.41
C SER A 51 18.52 3.76 -3.53
N ILE A 52 17.37 4.08 -2.92
CA ILE A 52 16.61 3.15 -2.10
C ILE A 52 15.71 2.30 -3.00
N GLU A 53 16.04 1.02 -3.14
CA GLU A 53 15.17 0.04 -3.78
C GLU A 53 14.04 -0.35 -2.81
N TYR A 54 12.86 0.25 -2.97
CA TYR A 54 11.72 0.03 -2.08
C TYR A 54 11.26 -1.43 -2.08
N GLU A 55 11.38 -2.16 -3.19
CA GLU A 55 11.07 -3.59 -3.27
C GLU A 55 11.90 -4.42 -2.29
N LYS A 56 13.14 -3.99 -2.01
CA LYS A 56 14.01 -4.64 -1.02
C LYS A 56 13.63 -4.31 0.43
N LEU A 57 12.87 -3.24 0.65
CA LEU A 57 12.34 -2.90 1.97
C LEU A 57 11.19 -3.82 2.39
N TYR A 58 10.37 -4.31 1.44
CA TYR A 58 9.21 -5.18 1.70
C TYR A 58 9.56 -6.68 1.89
N GLY A 59 10.77 -6.99 2.39
CA GLY A 59 11.20 -8.35 2.72
C GLY A 59 10.52 -8.93 3.96
N GLY A 60 10.75 -10.21 4.26
CA GLY A 60 10.12 -10.90 5.40
C GLY A 60 10.37 -10.25 6.76
N GLU A 61 11.51 -9.57 6.95
CA GLU A 61 11.85 -8.85 8.20
C GLU A 61 11.00 -7.60 8.43
N TYR A 62 10.54 -6.94 7.36
CA TYR A 62 9.61 -5.79 7.43
C TYR A 62 8.28 -6.22 8.05
N TYR A 63 7.74 -7.36 7.61
CA TYR A 63 6.46 -7.88 8.09
C TYR A 63 6.53 -8.64 9.43
N LYS A 64 7.74 -8.99 9.90
CA LYS A 64 7.96 -9.77 11.14
C LYS A 64 8.36 -8.94 12.35
N GLY A 65 8.45 -7.62 12.22
CA GLY A 65 8.91 -6.81 13.35
C GLY A 65 10.42 -6.86 13.61
N GLY A 66 11.23 -7.35 12.65
CA GLY A 66 12.65 -7.67 12.87
C GLY A 66 13.67 -6.66 12.33
N SER A 67 13.24 -5.67 11.53
CA SER A 67 14.11 -4.63 10.95
C SER A 67 13.99 -3.28 11.69
N GLU A 68 14.87 -2.31 11.43
CA GLU A 68 14.70 -0.93 11.95
C GLU A 68 13.41 -0.23 11.45
N TYR A 69 12.71 -0.84 10.47
CA TYR A 69 11.48 -0.35 9.84
C TYR A 69 10.45 -1.48 9.80
N THR A 70 9.76 -1.68 10.91
CA THR A 70 8.80 -2.77 11.06
C THR A 70 7.39 -2.35 10.69
N TYR A 71 6.73 -3.13 9.85
CA TYR A 71 5.29 -3.27 9.89
C TYR A 71 4.91 -4.10 11.12
N ARG A 72 3.86 -3.69 11.84
CA ARG A 72 3.30 -4.49 12.93
C ARG A 72 2.83 -5.81 12.33
N ASP A 73 3.15 -6.94 12.97
CA ASP A 73 2.60 -8.22 12.50
C ASP A 73 1.07 -8.21 12.66
N GLU A 74 0.36 -7.93 11.57
CA GLU A 74 -1.10 -7.81 11.54
C GLU A 74 -1.79 -9.07 12.02
N ARG A 75 -1.12 -10.22 12.00
CA ARG A 75 -1.69 -11.48 12.47
C ARG A 75 -1.91 -11.47 13.99
N GLU A 76 -1.10 -10.73 14.74
CA GLU A 76 -1.27 -10.60 16.20
C GLU A 76 -2.45 -9.69 16.57
N THR A 77 -2.79 -8.75 15.69
CA THR A 77 -3.86 -7.76 15.89
C THR A 77 -5.09 -7.99 15.03
N GLU A 78 -5.13 -9.09 14.27
CA GLU A 78 -6.17 -9.40 13.27
C GLU A 78 -7.59 -9.27 13.83
N LYS A 79 -7.78 -9.67 15.09
CA LYS A 79 -9.08 -9.54 15.79
C LYS A 79 -9.57 -8.09 15.90
N PHE A 80 -8.66 -7.13 16.04
CA PHE A 80 -8.96 -5.70 16.13
C PHE A 80 -9.08 -5.09 14.73
N ASP A 81 -8.15 -5.45 13.85
CA ASP A 81 -8.14 -4.94 12.47
C ASP A 81 -9.39 -5.41 11.69
N ALA A 82 -9.93 -6.58 12.04
CA ALA A 82 -11.18 -7.10 11.50
C ALA A 82 -12.38 -6.16 11.70
N TYR A 83 -12.45 -5.36 12.76
CA TYR A 83 -13.54 -4.38 12.94
C TYR A 83 -13.48 -3.28 11.89
N VAL A 84 -12.26 -2.80 11.58
CA VAL A 84 -12.04 -1.77 10.56
C VAL A 84 -12.30 -2.35 9.17
N TRP A 85 -11.82 -3.56 8.91
CA TRP A 85 -12.07 -4.29 7.67
C TRP A 85 -13.56 -4.54 7.42
N ASP A 86 -14.30 -5.00 8.42
CA ASP A 86 -15.74 -5.19 8.31
C ASP A 86 -16.47 -3.88 8.03
N ALA A 87 -16.09 -2.78 8.69
CA ALA A 87 -16.67 -1.47 8.43
C ALA A 87 -16.39 -0.97 7.00
N ARG A 88 -15.17 -1.19 6.49
CA ARG A 88 -14.80 -0.91 5.09
C ARG A 88 -15.66 -1.73 4.12
N ILE A 89 -15.80 -3.04 4.35
CA ILE A 89 -16.63 -3.92 3.51
C ILE A 89 -18.11 -3.51 3.57
N GLN A 90 -18.64 -3.16 4.75
CA GLN A 90 -20.02 -2.68 4.87
C GLN A 90 -20.25 -1.40 4.05
N ASN A 91 -19.27 -0.51 3.98
CA ASN A 91 -19.34 0.68 3.13
C ASN A 91 -19.31 0.32 1.64
N ILE A 92 -18.44 -0.61 1.22
CA ILE A 92 -18.40 -1.13 -0.16
C ILE A 92 -19.75 -1.77 -0.53
N GLN A 93 -20.33 -2.54 0.40
CA GLN A 93 -21.62 -3.20 0.22
C GLN A 93 -22.81 -2.25 0.09
N LYS A 94 -22.65 -0.94 0.26
CA LYS A 94 -23.68 0.03 -0.12
C LYS A 94 -23.83 0.15 -1.64
N PHE A 95 -22.78 -0.17 -2.38
CA PHE A 95 -22.71 -0.05 -3.84
C PHE A 95 -22.73 -1.43 -4.52
N ILE A 96 -21.89 -2.36 -4.06
CA ILE A 96 -21.72 -3.70 -4.65
C ILE A 96 -21.86 -4.75 -3.55
N LYS A 97 -22.87 -5.62 -3.63
CA LYS A 97 -23.16 -6.61 -2.57
C LYS A 97 -22.22 -7.81 -2.58
N THR A 98 -21.87 -8.27 -3.77
CA THR A 98 -21.04 -9.44 -4.10
C THR A 98 -20.37 -9.18 -5.44
N GLY A 99 -19.35 -9.97 -5.78
CA GLY A 99 -18.63 -9.85 -7.05
C GLY A 99 -17.16 -10.23 -6.90
N ASN A 100 -16.39 -9.93 -7.94
CA ASN A 100 -14.94 -10.10 -7.95
C ASN A 100 -14.28 -8.89 -7.28
N PHE A 101 -13.59 -9.14 -6.16
CA PHE A 101 -12.91 -8.15 -5.35
C PHE A 101 -11.40 -8.34 -5.48
N LEU A 102 -10.73 -7.36 -6.08
CA LEU A 102 -9.26 -7.24 -6.08
C LEU A 102 -8.79 -6.26 -5.00
N ASP A 103 -7.82 -6.68 -4.19
CA ASP A 103 -7.05 -5.78 -3.32
C ASP A 103 -5.59 -5.74 -3.77
N VAL A 104 -5.11 -4.56 -4.14
CA VAL A 104 -3.72 -4.34 -4.57
C VAL A 104 -2.90 -3.92 -3.36
N GLY A 105 -1.85 -4.68 -3.05
CA GLY A 105 -1.13 -4.63 -1.77
C GLY A 105 -1.87 -5.39 -0.69
N CYS A 106 -2.29 -6.63 -0.96
CA CYS A 106 -3.18 -7.38 -0.08
C CYS A 106 -2.52 -7.89 1.21
N SER A 107 -1.21 -7.68 1.41
CA SER A 107 -0.46 -8.12 2.59
C SER A 107 -0.72 -9.61 2.85
N PHE A 108 -0.95 -10.00 4.10
CA PHE A 108 -1.28 -11.36 4.52
C PHE A 108 -2.68 -11.81 4.07
N GLY A 109 -3.52 -10.94 3.50
CA GLY A 109 -4.87 -11.27 3.02
C GLY A 109 -5.96 -11.25 4.10
N GLY A 110 -5.75 -10.56 5.23
CA GLY A 110 -6.75 -10.46 6.31
C GLY A 110 -8.03 -9.75 5.86
N PHE A 111 -7.88 -8.61 5.18
CA PHE A 111 -8.99 -7.84 4.63
C PHE A 111 -9.82 -8.65 3.61
N LEU A 112 -9.15 -9.29 2.65
CA LEU A 112 -9.79 -10.18 1.68
C LEU A 112 -10.45 -11.40 2.33
N SER A 113 -9.90 -11.94 3.41
CA SER A 113 -10.55 -13.03 4.16
C SER A 113 -11.89 -12.59 4.74
N ARG A 114 -11.98 -11.36 5.27
CA ARG A 114 -13.25 -10.78 5.70
C ARG A 114 -14.20 -10.58 4.53
N ALA A 115 -13.73 -10.07 3.40
CA ALA A 115 -14.55 -9.86 2.20
C ALA A 115 -15.13 -11.18 1.68
N LYS A 116 -14.33 -12.25 1.66
CA LYS A 116 -14.77 -13.61 1.30
C LYS A 116 -15.92 -14.10 2.18
N LEU A 117 -15.84 -13.90 3.50
CA LEU A 117 -16.94 -14.22 4.43
C LEU A 117 -18.21 -13.40 4.18
N LYS A 118 -18.12 -12.28 3.48
CA LYS A 118 -19.26 -11.42 3.09
C LYS A 118 -19.77 -11.70 1.68
N GLY A 119 -19.29 -12.75 1.01
CA GLY A 119 -19.81 -13.24 -0.26
C GLY A 119 -19.06 -12.77 -1.51
N PHE A 120 -17.89 -12.14 -1.36
CA PHE A 120 -17.04 -11.78 -2.49
C PHE A 120 -16.15 -12.95 -2.93
N GLN A 121 -15.89 -13.03 -4.24
CA GLN A 121 -14.78 -13.80 -4.79
C GLN A 121 -13.54 -12.91 -4.75
N VAL A 122 -12.46 -13.38 -4.13
CA VAL A 122 -11.35 -12.50 -3.71
C VAL A 122 -10.05 -12.80 -4.43
N TYR A 123 -9.38 -11.72 -4.82
CA TYR A 123 -8.12 -11.70 -5.55
C TYR A 123 -7.18 -10.69 -4.89
N GLY A 124 -5.89 -11.01 -4.86
CA GLY A 124 -4.86 -10.16 -4.28
C GLY A 124 -3.69 -9.91 -5.22
N VAL A 125 -3.06 -8.75 -5.09
CA VAL A 125 -1.71 -8.50 -5.58
C VAL A 125 -0.81 -8.18 -4.39
N GLU A 126 0.35 -8.81 -4.30
CA GLU A 126 1.30 -8.54 -3.23
C GLU A 126 2.74 -8.70 -3.74
N VAL A 127 3.60 -7.71 -3.48
CA VAL A 127 5.00 -7.74 -3.91
C VAL A 127 5.83 -8.71 -3.08
N SER A 128 5.54 -8.80 -1.78
CA SER A 128 6.27 -9.66 -0.83
C SER A 128 5.87 -11.12 -0.99
N GLU A 129 6.82 -11.96 -1.40
CA GLU A 129 6.62 -13.41 -1.50
C GLU A 129 6.12 -14.01 -0.17
N TYR A 130 6.69 -13.59 0.96
CA TYR A 130 6.31 -14.07 2.29
C TYR A 130 4.83 -13.81 2.61
N SER A 131 4.36 -12.59 2.42
CA SER A 131 2.97 -12.20 2.70
C SER A 131 2.01 -12.83 1.68
N ALA A 132 2.41 -12.87 0.40
CA ALA A 132 1.64 -13.51 -0.66
C ALA A 132 1.41 -15.00 -0.40
N GLU A 133 2.43 -15.75 0.03
CA GLU A 133 2.28 -17.17 0.40
C GLU A 133 1.28 -17.38 1.54
N TYR A 134 1.28 -16.47 2.52
CA TYR A 134 0.34 -16.54 3.63
C TYR A 134 -1.11 -16.26 3.19
N ALA A 135 -1.30 -15.25 2.34
CA ALA A 135 -2.59 -14.96 1.73
C ALA A 135 -3.10 -16.14 0.88
N LYS A 136 -2.23 -16.78 0.10
CA LYS A 136 -2.56 -18.01 -0.66
C LYS A 136 -3.02 -19.14 0.26
N LYS A 137 -2.37 -19.34 1.42
CA LYS A 137 -2.79 -20.35 2.42
C LYS A 137 -4.18 -20.08 3.02
N ARG A 138 -4.66 -18.82 3.00
CA ARG A 138 -6.04 -18.45 3.35
C ARG A 138 -7.05 -18.73 2.22
N GLY A 139 -6.60 -19.32 1.11
CA GLY A 139 -7.44 -19.64 -0.05
C GLY A 139 -7.84 -18.41 -0.86
N ILE A 140 -6.93 -17.44 -0.95
CA ILE A 140 -7.04 -16.25 -1.80
C ILE A 140 -6.20 -16.48 -3.06
N GLU A 141 -6.72 -16.10 -4.21
CA GLU A 141 -5.94 -16.09 -5.46
C GLU A 141 -5.04 -14.86 -5.47
N VAL A 142 -3.72 -15.06 -5.47
CA VAL A 142 -2.75 -13.95 -5.34
C VAL A 142 -1.76 -13.94 -6.49
N PHE A 143 -1.71 -12.82 -7.21
CA PHE A 143 -0.61 -12.48 -8.09
C PHE A 143 0.54 -11.92 -7.25
N GLN A 144 1.68 -12.60 -7.23
CA GLN A 144 2.86 -12.14 -6.49
C GLN A 144 3.74 -11.30 -7.42
N GLY A 145 3.92 -10.03 -7.08
CA GLY A 145 4.70 -9.07 -7.87
C GLY A 145 4.05 -7.68 -7.95
N ASN A 146 4.64 -6.82 -8.77
CA ASN A 146 4.13 -5.46 -9.01
C ASN A 146 2.83 -5.51 -9.84
N PHE A 147 1.79 -4.81 -9.40
CA PHE A 147 0.47 -4.83 -10.04
C PHE A 147 0.49 -4.35 -11.50
N LEU A 148 1.44 -3.51 -11.90
CA LEU A 148 1.62 -3.09 -13.30
C LEU A 148 2.00 -4.25 -14.23
N ASN A 149 2.55 -5.32 -13.67
CA ASN A 149 2.89 -6.55 -14.38
C ASN A 149 1.80 -7.63 -14.29
N SER A 150 0.69 -7.34 -13.60
CA SER A 150 -0.43 -8.27 -13.52
C SER A 150 -1.12 -8.36 -14.89
N ASN A 151 -1.51 -9.57 -15.27
CA ASN A 151 -2.20 -9.84 -16.54
C ASN A 151 -3.67 -10.18 -16.31
N PHE A 152 -4.34 -9.42 -15.45
CA PHE A 152 -5.77 -9.59 -15.22
C PHE A 152 -6.56 -9.22 -16.47
N GLU A 153 -7.65 -9.93 -16.72
CA GLU A 153 -8.56 -9.60 -17.80
C GLU A 153 -9.19 -8.22 -17.57
N LYS A 154 -9.40 -7.46 -18.64
CA LYS A 154 -10.12 -6.18 -18.54
C LYS A 154 -11.54 -6.41 -18.05
N GLU A 155 -12.06 -5.47 -17.26
CA GLU A 155 -13.43 -5.50 -16.75
C GLU A 155 -13.76 -6.75 -15.92
N SER A 156 -12.76 -7.34 -15.25
CA SER A 156 -12.90 -8.59 -14.48
C SER A 156 -13.23 -8.40 -13.00
N PHE A 157 -13.16 -7.16 -12.49
CA PHE A 157 -13.38 -6.85 -11.07
C PHE A 157 -14.51 -5.84 -10.87
N ASP A 158 -15.38 -6.12 -9.91
CA ASP A 158 -16.46 -5.23 -9.47
C ASP A 158 -15.97 -4.26 -8.38
N VAL A 159 -14.95 -4.67 -7.61
CA VAL A 159 -14.35 -3.89 -6.54
C VAL A 159 -12.83 -3.97 -6.67
N ILE A 160 -12.17 -2.81 -6.65
CA ILE A 160 -10.71 -2.70 -6.58
C ILE A 160 -10.36 -1.78 -5.41
N THR A 161 -9.48 -2.23 -4.51
CA THR A 161 -8.96 -1.41 -3.40
C THR A 161 -7.44 -1.31 -3.42
N LEU A 162 -6.94 -0.18 -2.91
CA LEU A 162 -5.52 0.16 -2.69
C LEU A 162 -5.39 0.76 -1.28
N VAL A 163 -5.64 -0.05 -0.26
CA VAL A 163 -5.71 0.44 1.13
C VAL A 163 -4.30 0.54 1.71
N GLU A 164 -3.89 1.74 2.12
CA GLU A 164 -2.51 2.04 2.60
C GLU A 164 -1.44 1.68 1.54
N VAL A 165 -1.73 1.95 0.26
CA VAL A 165 -0.87 1.59 -0.88
C VAL A 165 -0.63 2.78 -1.82
N ILE A 166 -1.66 3.59 -2.08
CA ILE A 166 -1.59 4.65 -3.10
C ILE A 166 -0.52 5.71 -2.79
N GLU A 167 -0.24 5.94 -1.51
CA GLU A 167 0.79 6.83 -0.99
C GLU A 167 2.22 6.31 -1.17
N HIS A 168 2.37 5.01 -1.49
CA HIS A 168 3.64 4.34 -1.72
C HIS A 168 3.96 4.14 -3.20
N LEU A 169 3.09 4.62 -4.10
CA LEU A 169 3.28 4.53 -5.55
C LEU A 169 4.05 5.74 -6.08
N GLU A 170 4.83 5.52 -7.14
CA GLU A 170 5.59 6.54 -7.88
C GLU A 170 4.85 7.06 -9.12
#